data_AF-J3DT86-F1
#
_entry.id   AF-J3DT86-F1
#
_cell.length_a   1.000
_cell.length_b   1.000
_cell.length_c   1.000
_cell.angle_alpha   90.00
_cell.angle_beta   90.00
_cell.angle_gamma   90.00
#
_symmetry.space_group_name_H-M   'P 1'
#
loop_
_entity.id
_entity.type
_entity.pdbx_description
1 polymer ?
#
loop_
_entity_poly.entity_id
_entity_poly.type
_entity_poly.pdbx_seq_one_letter_code
_entity_poly.pdbx_strand_id
1 'polypeptide(L)' 'MASEYSLSVVLEKMYENQLGLEAALMELVLLVEQQGYETVGENARMALERIGENAGFINQGLARLRKLEKD' A
#
# COMPACT_ATOMS: atom_id res chain seq x y z
N MET A 1 -22.66 8.40 12.07
CA MET A 1 -21.76 8.99 11.06
C MET A 1 -20.35 8.71 11.52
N ALA A 2 -19.60 7.87 10.82
CA ALA A 2 -18.18 7.69 11.14
C ALA A 2 -17.52 9.07 10.99
N SER A 3 -16.83 9.52 12.04
CA SER A 3 -16.04 10.76 11.98
C SER A 3 -15.11 10.69 10.78
N GLU A 4 -14.91 11.81 10.08
CA GLU A 4 -13.96 11.97 8.97
C GLU A 4 -12.55 11.49 9.36
N TYR A 5 -12.25 11.49 10.66
CA TYR A 5 -10.98 11.05 11.24
C TYR A 5 -11.12 9.82 12.14
N SER A 6 -12.15 9.00 11.93
CA SER A 6 -12.23 7.69 12.58
C SER A 6 -11.04 6.82 12.15
N LEU A 7 -10.63 5.91 13.04
CA LEU A 7 -9.51 5.01 12.77
C LEU A 7 -9.71 4.20 11.48
N SER A 8 -10.94 3.74 11.22
CA SER A 8 -11.30 3.00 10.01
C SER A 8 -11.14 3.86 8.75
N VAL A 9 -11.57 5.13 8.77
CA VAL A 9 -11.40 6.05 7.63
C VAL A 9 -9.92 6.38 7.39
N VAL A 10 -9.14 6.64 8.44
CA VAL A 10 -7.71 6.94 8.30
C VAL A 10 -6.94 5.74 7.76
N LEU A 11 -7.22 4.53 8.26
CA LEU A 11 -6.60 3.31 7.76
C LEU A 11 -7.00 3.00 6.30
N GLU A 12 -8.23 3.33 5.89
CA GLU A 12 -8.65 3.22 4.49
C GLU A 12 -7.84 4.16 3.59
N LYS A 13 -7.57 5.39 4.01
CA LYS A 13 -6.66 6.30 3.30
C LYS A 13 -5.23 5.79 3.26
N MET A 14 -4.74 5.17 4.32
CA MET A 14 -3.41 4.53 4.30
C MET A 14 -3.36 3.34 3.34
N TYR A 15 -4.42 2.54 3.25
CA TYR A 15 -4.53 1.46 2.27
C TYR A 15 -4.53 2.00 0.83
N GLU A 16 -5.33 3.02 0.53
CA GLU A 16 -5.33 3.70 -0.77
C GLU A 16 -3.93 4.24 -1.13
N ASN A 17 -3.23 4.82 -0.15
CA ASN A 17 -1.85 5.28 -0.34
C ASN A 17 -0.90 4.14 -0.71
N GLN A 18 -1.02 2.96 -0.08
CA GLN A 18 -0.18 1.81 -0.46
C GLN A 18 -0.39 1.43 -1.93
N LEU A 19 -1.65 1.39 -2.40
CA LEU A 19 -1.96 1.08 -3.80
C LEU A 19 -1.40 2.15 -4.76
N GLY A 20 -1.55 3.43 -4.41
CA GLY A 20 -1.03 4.53 -5.22
C GLY A 20 0.50 4.53 -5.30
N LEU A 21 1.17 4.26 -4.17
CA LEU A 21 2.63 4.16 -4.11
C LEU A 21 3.15 2.95 -4.86
N GLU A 22 2.47 1.80 -4.76
CA GLU A 22 2.82 0.59 -5.51
C GLU A 22 2.78 0.86 -7.02
N ALA A 23 1.68 1.44 -7.51
CA ALA A 23 1.52 1.76 -8.93
C ALA A 23 2.58 2.76 -9.41
N ALA A 24 2.77 3.87 -8.69
CA ALA A 24 3.76 4.88 -9.07
C ALA A 24 5.20 4.34 -9.04
N LEU A 25 5.56 3.56 -8.03
CA LEU A 25 6.89 2.98 -7.92
C LEU A 25 7.11 1.88 -8.97
N MET A 26 6.10 1.07 -9.31
CA MET A 26 6.20 0.05 -10.35
C MET A 26 6.54 0.66 -11.72
N GLU A 27 5.94 1.79 -12.08
CA GLU A 27 6.30 2.51 -13.31
C GLU A 27 7.76 2.99 -13.29
N LEU A 28 8.24 3.47 -12.14
CA LEU A 28 9.65 3.86 -11.98
C LEU A 28 10.59 2.64 -12.05
N VAL A 29 10.22 1.50 -11.46
CA VAL A 29 10.98 0.24 -11.56
C VAL A 29 11.13 -0.17 -13.03
N LEU A 30 10.04 -0.19 -13.79
CA LEU A 30 10.06 -0.52 -15.21
C LEU A 30 10.98 0.43 -16.00
N LEU A 31 10.95 1.73 -15.70
CA LEU A 31 11.80 2.72 -16.35
C LEU A 31 13.30 2.48 -16.07
N VAL A 32 13.68 2.25 -14.81
CA VAL A 32 15.09 2.04 -14.45
C VAL A 32 15.63 0.71 -14.97
N GLU A 33 14.79 -0.33 -15.00
CA GLU A 33 15.14 -1.62 -15.61
C GLU A 33 15.35 -1.51 -17.13
N GLN A 34 14.48 -0.76 -17.83
CA GLN A 34 14.67 -0.48 -19.27
C GLN A 34 15.97 0.29 -19.56
N GLN A 35 16.47 1.07 -18.60
CA GLN A 35 17.74 1.80 -18.71
C GLN A 35 18.96 0.95 -18.33
N GLY A 36 18.77 -0.31 -17.93
CA GLY A 36 19.84 -1.24 -17.55
C GLY A 36 20.30 -1.11 -16.10
N TYR A 37 19.57 -0.40 -15.23
CA TYR A 37 19.90 -0.30 -13.81
C TYR A 37 19.33 -1.47 -12.99
N GLU A 38 19.81 -2.69 -13.28
CA GLU A 38 19.28 -3.94 -12.71
C GLU A 38 19.27 -3.95 -11.17
N THR A 39 20.38 -3.61 -10.51
CA THR A 39 20.44 -3.59 -9.03
C THR A 39 19.49 -2.56 -8.40
N VAL A 40 19.27 -1.42 -9.06
CA VAL A 40 18.32 -0.41 -8.57
C VAL A 40 16.88 -0.92 -8.75
N GLY A 41 16.58 -1.54 -9.90
CA GLY A 41 15.31 -2.19 -10.17
C GLY A 41 14.99 -3.28 -9.14
N GLU A 42 15.94 -4.16 -8.85
CA GLU A 42 15.78 -5.24 -7.86
C GLU A 42 15.52 -4.69 -6.45
N ASN A 43 16.29 -3.69 -6.01
CA ASN A 43 16.05 -3.03 -4.72
C ASN A 43 14.67 -2.39 -4.64
N ALA A 44 14.21 -1.76 -5.73
CA ALA A 44 12.89 -1.17 -5.78
C ALA A 44 11.77 -2.22 -5.84
N ARG A 45 11.99 -3.39 -6.44
CA ARG A 45 11.06 -4.53 -6.39
C ARG A 45 10.90 -5.09 -4.97
N MET A 46 11.98 -5.19 -4.21
CA MET A 46 11.88 -5.55 -2.78
C MET A 46 11.06 -4.52 -2.00
N ALA A 47 11.17 -3.22 -2.33
CA ALA A 47 10.32 -2.20 -1.72
C ALA A 47 8.84 -2.36 -2.11
N LEU A 48 8.55 -2.67 -3.38
CA LEU A 48 7.19 -2.97 -3.85
C LEU A 48 6.58 -4.16 -3.10
N GLU A 49 7.34 -5.23 -2.87
CA GLU A 49 6.89 -6.39 -2.08
C GLU A 49 6.43 -5.95 -0.68
N ARG A 50 7.23 -5.15 0.02
CA ARG A 50 6.86 -4.62 1.35
C ARG A 50 5.66 -3.69 1.31
N ILE A 51 5.50 -2.91 0.24
CA ILE A 51 4.33 -2.05 0.04
C ILE A 51 3.06 -2.90 -0.09
N GLY A 52 3.12 -3.99 -0.87
CA GLY A 52 2.01 -4.94 -1.03
C GLY A 52 1.67 -5.69 0.27
N GLU A 53 2.68 -6.15 1.01
CA GLU A 53 2.49 -6.75 2.34
C GLU A 53 1.77 -5.80 3.30
N ASN A 54 2.20 -4.53 3.33
CA ASN A 54 1.57 -3.49 4.15
C ASN A 54 0.13 -3.23 3.72
N ALA A 55 -0.15 -3.17 2.41
CA ALA A 55 -1.51 -3.03 1.88
C ALA A 55 -2.41 -4.17 2.36
N GLY A 56 -1.92 -5.42 2.26
CA GLY A 56 -2.61 -6.60 2.75
C GLY A 56 -2.88 -6.55 4.26
N PHE A 57 -1.89 -6.16 5.05
CA PHE A 57 -2.00 -6.04 6.50
C PHE A 57 -3.03 -4.98 6.93
N ILE A 58 -2.99 -3.79 6.31
CA ILE A 58 -3.95 -2.71 6.58
C ILE A 58 -5.36 -3.15 6.20
N ASN A 59 -5.55 -3.78 5.03
CA ASN A 59 -6.87 -4.23 4.59
C ASN A 59 -7.47 -5.28 5.54
N GLN A 60 -6.66 -6.22 6.04
CA GLN A 60 -7.09 -7.18 7.05
C GLN A 60 -7.44 -6.51 8.38
N GLY A 61 -6.65 -5.53 8.82
CA GLY A 61 -6.92 -4.73 10.01
C GLY A 61 -8.24 -3.95 9.89
N LEU A 62 -8.48 -3.33 8.74
CA LEU A 62 -9.73 -2.64 8.40
C LEU A 62 -10.95 -3.55 8.48
N ALA A 63 -10.86 -4.75 7.89
CA ALA A 63 -11.95 -5.72 7.93
C ALA A 63 -12.32 -6.12 9.38
N ARG A 64 -11.32 -6.29 10.25
CA ARG A 64 -11.54 -6.58 11.68
C ARG A 64 -12.15 -5.40 12.42
N LEU A 65 -11.65 -4.19 12.19
CA LEU A 65 -12.14 -2.98 12.85
C LEU A 65 -13.60 -2.68 12.50
N ARG A 66 -13.95 -2.76 11.20
CA ARG A 66 -15.32 -2.59 10.72
C ARG A 66 -16.29 -3.65 11.24
N LYS A 67 -15.80 -4.82 11.63
CA LYS A 67 -16.62 -5.84 12.30
C LYS A 67 -16.93 -5.41 13.74
N LEU A 68 -15.93 -4.95 14.48
CA LEU A 68 -16.09 -4.46 15.85
C LEU A 68 -16.97 -3.21 15.95
N GLU A 69 -16.96 -2.35 14.93
CA GLU A 69 -17.84 -1.15 14.88
C GLU A 69 -19.33 -1.49 14.67
N LYS A 70 -19.64 -2.72 14.23
CA LYS A 70 -21.03 -3.18 13.98
C LYS A 70 -21.63 -3.94 15.17
N ASP A 71 -20.81 -4.38 16.11
CA ASP A 71 -21.19 -5.07 17.34
C ASP A 71 -21.49 -4.04 18.46
#